data_AF-A0A2S6VBW6-F1
#
_entry.id   AF-A0A2S6VBW6-F1
#
_cell.length_a   1.000
_cell.length_b   1.000
_cell.length_c   1.000
_cell.angle_alpha   90.00
_cell.angle_beta   90.00
_cell.angle_gamma   90.00
#
_symmetry.space_group_name_H-M   'P 1'
#
loop_
_entity.id
_entity.type
_entity.pdbx_description
1 polymer ?
#
loop_
_entity_poly.entity_id
_entity_poly.type
_entity_poly.pdbx_seq_one_letter_code
_entity_poly.pdbx_strand_id
1 'polypeptide(L)'
;MNKKTNGSLEKVSRDKNLYPDSNNKQFQNIQARLNESASKLNSNGNGKYTYSGRHNPCPICGRTKDQDCHWNAEVVFCHTYIDQDAGVSEYVYRGAKDIWGLYFPQETSQKPIRPKSKKSFIYKNIDGQPLVKVTRTDRGDGNKSFYQSHWNGTTWVKGLNEQVKSEIHLYQIQDPINQDAIATGKPILIVEGEGKVDLLLKMGIAATCSIGGALKWRHYGYPNYLDDLAGANVVLCPDRDKAGLKHCEDIALDFPAAKWLYVLPNSPLWQRVPDKGGLDIADWINDDGATREDILGAIGDKRQELEKLMKPTLDTNRPSQQRKAKLAVKYEQVEAAIGHNIRLNTLAQAIEIAGEPKTIDQIQIDLALKYNIDLSDNAASKIILTLAEKNRYSPAAEYLERV
;
A
#
# COMPACT_ATOMS: atom_id res chain seq x y z
N MET A 1 35.14 46.23 38.10
CA MET A 1 35.84 45.41 37.10
C MET A 1 35.32 43.98 37.18
N ASN A 2 34.31 43.65 36.36
CA ASN A 2 33.70 42.33 36.30
C ASN A 2 34.55 41.39 35.44
N LYS A 3 35.11 40.32 36.03
CA LYS A 3 35.70 39.21 35.27
C LYS A 3 34.65 38.10 35.11
N LYS A 4 34.20 37.92 33.86
CA LYS A 4 33.33 36.84 33.40
C LYS A 4 34.09 35.52 33.42
N THR A 5 33.46 34.49 33.96
CA THR A 5 33.84 33.08 33.85
C THR A 5 33.49 32.54 32.47
N ASN A 6 34.49 32.08 31.71
CA ASN A 6 34.32 31.33 30.46
C ASN A 6 34.09 29.85 30.80
N GLY A 7 32.89 29.34 30.48
CA GLY A 7 32.62 27.91 30.44
C GLY A 7 33.26 27.28 29.19
N SER A 8 34.12 26.29 29.39
CA SER A 8 34.65 25.44 28.32
C SER A 8 33.55 24.49 27.86
N LEU A 9 33.18 24.57 26.59
CA LEU A 9 32.40 23.54 25.90
C LEU A 9 33.33 22.39 25.52
N GLU A 10 33.06 21.21 26.07
CA GLU A 10 33.68 19.95 25.68
C GLU A 10 33.46 19.68 24.18
N LYS A 11 34.55 19.31 23.50
CA LYS A 11 34.52 18.83 22.11
C LYS A 11 33.92 17.43 22.10
N VAL A 12 32.68 17.31 21.62
CA VAL A 12 32.11 16.01 21.23
C VAL A 12 32.80 15.55 19.95
N SER A 13 33.52 14.44 20.06
CA SER A 13 34.13 13.66 18.98
C SER A 13 33.09 13.32 17.90
N ARG A 14 33.37 13.67 16.64
CA ARG A 14 32.55 13.26 15.48
C ARG A 14 32.84 11.79 15.16
N ASP A 15 31.85 10.93 15.41
CA ASP A 15 31.84 9.55 14.91
C ASP A 15 31.87 9.54 13.38
N LYS A 16 32.88 8.85 12.82
CA LYS A 16 33.16 8.74 11.38
C LYS A 16 32.35 7.65 10.64
N ASN A 17 31.32 7.07 11.25
CA ASN A 17 30.64 5.87 10.70
C ASN A 17 29.24 6.14 10.09
N LEU A 18 29.02 7.32 9.50
CA LEU A 18 27.75 7.68 8.85
C LEU A 18 27.78 7.65 7.31
N TYR A 19 28.87 7.18 6.71
CA TYR A 19 28.97 7.00 5.25
C TYR A 19 29.17 5.52 4.92
N PRO A 20 28.43 4.97 3.94
CA PRO A 20 28.67 3.61 3.47
C PRO A 20 30.09 3.51 2.88
N ASP A 21 30.72 2.36 3.13
CA ASP A 21 32.08 2.03 2.70
C ASP A 21 32.30 2.33 1.22
N SER A 22 33.27 3.19 0.91
CA SER A 22 33.60 3.67 -0.44
C SER A 22 34.09 2.55 -1.38
N ASN A 23 34.35 1.36 -0.84
CA ASN A 23 34.71 0.14 -1.57
C ASN A 23 33.52 -0.75 -1.94
N ASN A 24 32.28 -0.38 -1.62
CA ASN A 24 31.11 -1.15 -2.03
C ASN A 24 30.91 -1.06 -3.56
N LYS A 25 31.02 -2.19 -4.27
CA LYS A 25 30.81 -2.31 -5.72
C LYS A 25 29.47 -1.72 -6.19
N GLN A 26 28.45 -1.71 -5.32
CA GLN A 26 27.13 -1.13 -5.60
C GLN A 26 27.16 0.41 -5.55
N PHE A 27 27.97 1.00 -4.66
CA PHE A 27 28.22 2.45 -4.60
C PHE A 27 29.12 2.91 -5.77
N GLN A 28 30.09 2.08 -6.15
CA GLN A 28 30.91 2.29 -7.36
C GLN A 28 30.08 2.17 -8.64
N ASN A 29 29.09 1.27 -8.71
CA ASN A 29 28.17 1.17 -9.85
C ASN A 29 27.15 2.32 -9.90
N ILE A 30 26.71 2.83 -8.74
CA ILE A 30 25.86 4.03 -8.67
C ILE A 30 26.67 5.28 -9.00
N GLN A 31 27.89 5.44 -8.50
CA GLN A 31 28.80 6.50 -8.92
C GLN A 31 29.20 6.35 -10.38
N ALA A 32 29.39 5.14 -10.91
CA ALA A 32 29.68 4.89 -12.31
C ALA A 32 28.48 5.20 -13.20
N ARG A 33 27.24 4.93 -12.77
CA ARG A 33 26.01 5.37 -13.47
C ARG A 33 25.76 6.87 -13.34
N LEU A 34 26.08 7.48 -12.19
CA LEU A 34 26.09 8.94 -12.02
C LEU A 34 27.19 9.58 -12.88
N ASN A 35 28.32 8.91 -13.06
CA ASN A 35 29.44 9.33 -13.91
C ASN A 35 29.20 9.00 -15.38
N GLU A 36 28.42 7.97 -15.73
CA GLU A 36 27.98 7.65 -17.10
C GLU A 36 26.84 8.56 -17.55
N SER A 37 25.93 8.92 -16.65
CA SER A 37 24.97 10.00 -16.86
C SER A 37 25.70 11.34 -16.92
N ALA A 38 26.70 11.60 -16.07
CA ALA A 38 27.55 12.81 -16.16
C ALA A 38 28.50 12.82 -17.36
N SER A 39 28.93 11.66 -17.89
CA SER A 39 29.77 11.57 -19.09
C SER A 39 28.94 11.63 -20.37
N LYS A 40 27.70 11.10 -20.37
CA LYS A 40 26.70 11.40 -21.41
C LYS A 40 26.25 12.87 -21.39
N LEU A 41 26.28 13.52 -20.22
CA LEU A 41 26.09 14.98 -20.10
C LEU A 41 27.25 15.79 -20.69
N ASN A 42 28.44 15.21 -20.85
CA ASN A 42 29.58 15.88 -21.49
C ASN A 42 29.65 15.70 -23.01
N SER A 43 28.73 14.94 -23.61
CA SER A 43 28.73 14.77 -25.06
C SER A 43 27.43 15.11 -25.78
N ASN A 44 26.32 15.50 -25.12
CA ASN A 44 25.13 15.99 -25.86
C ASN A 44 24.02 16.71 -25.05
N GLY A 45 24.33 17.54 -24.03
CA GLY A 45 23.26 18.25 -23.29
C GLY A 45 23.69 19.54 -22.61
N ASN A 46 23.84 20.62 -23.37
CA ASN A 46 24.12 21.95 -22.85
C ASN A 46 22.86 22.60 -22.23
N GLY A 47 22.32 22.00 -21.16
CA GLY A 47 21.16 22.51 -20.43
C GLY A 47 21.57 23.63 -19.48
N LYS A 48 21.39 24.89 -19.88
CA LYS A 48 21.71 26.06 -19.05
C LYS A 48 20.97 26.01 -17.71
N TYR A 49 21.71 26.05 -16.59
CA TYR A 49 21.11 26.13 -15.26
C TYR A 49 20.35 27.44 -15.05
N THR A 50 19.17 27.35 -14.45
CA THR A 50 18.41 28.47 -13.89
C THR A 50 18.83 28.68 -12.45
N TYR A 51 19.12 29.93 -12.06
CA TYR A 51 19.55 30.28 -10.70
C TYR A 51 18.41 30.95 -9.94
N SER A 52 18.40 30.76 -8.62
CA SER A 52 17.41 31.41 -7.75
C SER A 52 17.54 32.93 -7.80
N GLY A 53 16.41 33.61 -7.71
CA GLY A 53 16.36 35.06 -7.78
C GLY A 53 14.93 35.56 -7.72
N ARG A 54 14.76 36.89 -7.77
CA ARG A 54 13.44 37.54 -7.57
C ARG A 54 12.36 37.00 -8.51
N HIS A 55 12.74 36.64 -9.73
CA HIS A 55 11.83 36.13 -10.77
C HIS A 55 11.83 34.61 -10.90
N ASN A 56 12.74 33.92 -10.21
CA ASN A 56 12.93 32.48 -10.27
C ASN A 56 13.09 31.95 -8.83
N PRO A 57 12.00 31.71 -8.08
CA PRO A 57 12.10 31.09 -6.77
C PRO A 57 12.62 29.65 -6.90
N CYS A 58 13.49 29.21 -5.99
CA CYS A 58 13.94 27.82 -5.94
C CYS A 58 12.72 26.87 -5.79
N PRO A 59 12.58 25.83 -6.64
CA PRO A 59 11.47 24.87 -6.57
C PRO A 59 11.37 24.12 -5.24
N ILE A 60 12.47 24.04 -4.48
CA ILE A 60 12.56 23.26 -3.24
C ILE A 60 12.33 24.15 -2.01
N CYS A 61 13.08 25.24 -1.89
CA CYS A 61 13.05 26.09 -0.69
C CYS A 61 12.39 27.46 -0.89
N GLY A 62 11.91 27.77 -2.09
CA GLY A 62 11.29 29.06 -2.40
C GLY A 62 12.23 30.26 -2.34
N ARG A 63 13.55 30.04 -2.26
CA ARG A 63 14.56 31.10 -2.14
C ARG A 63 14.53 32.02 -3.38
N THR A 64 14.53 33.33 -3.15
CA THR A 64 14.40 34.39 -4.17
C THR A 64 15.42 35.51 -4.07
N LYS A 65 16.25 35.55 -3.01
CA LYS A 65 17.10 36.71 -2.71
C LYS A 65 18.49 36.66 -3.36
N ASP A 66 19.04 35.46 -3.54
CA ASP A 66 20.38 35.22 -4.04
C ASP A 66 20.38 34.01 -5.00
N GLN A 67 21.52 33.80 -5.68
CA GLN A 67 21.71 32.77 -6.71
C GLN A 67 22.30 31.46 -6.15
N ASP A 68 22.18 31.22 -4.84
CA ASP A 68 22.79 30.03 -4.23
C ASP A 68 22.08 28.74 -4.63
N CYS A 69 20.80 28.76 -5.01
CA CYS A 69 20.14 27.57 -5.57
C CYS A 69 20.18 27.62 -7.10
N HIS A 70 20.33 26.47 -7.74
CA HIS A 70 20.26 26.39 -9.20
C HIS A 70 19.69 25.06 -9.67
N TRP A 71 19.10 25.02 -10.86
CA TRP A 71 18.42 23.83 -11.36
C TRP A 71 18.31 23.80 -12.88
N ASN A 72 18.09 22.61 -13.42
CA ASN A 72 17.68 22.38 -14.79
C ASN A 72 16.45 21.44 -14.80
N ALA A 73 16.13 20.85 -15.96
CA ALA A 73 14.99 19.95 -16.07
C ALA A 73 15.16 18.62 -15.30
N GLU A 74 16.39 18.24 -14.93
CA GLU A 74 16.72 16.93 -14.37
C GLU A 74 17.02 16.99 -12.87
N VAL A 75 17.56 18.10 -12.38
CA VAL A 75 18.04 18.22 -11.01
C VAL A 75 17.94 19.66 -10.49
N VAL A 76 17.61 19.77 -9.20
CA VAL A 76 17.61 20.99 -8.41
C VAL A 76 18.68 20.89 -7.32
N PHE A 77 19.59 21.86 -7.30
CA PHE A 77 20.60 22.09 -6.27
C PHE A 77 20.04 23.11 -5.27
N CYS A 78 19.59 22.63 -4.11
CA CYS A 78 18.98 23.45 -3.06
C CYS A 78 19.98 23.78 -1.96
N HIS A 79 20.25 25.07 -1.73
CA HIS A 79 21.17 25.53 -0.69
C HIS A 79 20.55 25.57 0.72
N THR A 80 19.22 25.54 0.84
CA THR A 80 18.54 25.62 2.15
C THR A 80 18.39 24.24 2.80
N TYR A 81 18.06 23.23 2.02
CA TYR A 81 17.83 21.87 2.50
C TYR A 81 18.93 20.96 1.97
N ILE A 82 20.11 21.07 2.58
CA ILE A 82 21.34 20.43 2.10
C ILE A 82 21.38 18.96 2.48
N ASP A 83 21.17 18.67 3.76
CA ASP A 83 21.33 17.38 4.44
C ASP A 83 20.00 16.76 4.89
N GLN A 84 18.88 17.37 4.48
CA GLN A 84 17.53 16.91 4.80
C GLN A 84 16.58 17.14 3.62
N ASP A 85 15.54 16.31 3.52
CA ASP A 85 14.47 16.45 2.56
C ASP A 85 13.51 17.59 2.96
N ALA A 86 13.23 18.48 2.02
CA ALA A 86 12.29 19.60 2.13
C ALA A 86 10.81 19.17 2.11
N GLY A 87 10.51 17.91 1.76
CA GLY A 87 9.14 17.37 1.73
C GLY A 87 8.31 17.82 0.53
N VAL A 88 8.93 18.40 -0.51
CA VAL A 88 8.24 18.88 -1.71
C VAL A 88 7.74 17.69 -2.53
N SER A 89 6.45 17.63 -2.84
CA SER A 89 5.79 16.47 -3.47
C SER A 89 6.21 16.17 -4.90
N GLU A 90 6.77 17.14 -5.60
CA GLU A 90 7.17 16.99 -7.00
C GLU A 90 8.64 16.60 -7.15
N TYR A 91 9.38 16.45 -6.04
CA TYR A 91 10.82 16.19 -6.05
C TYR A 91 11.21 15.14 -5.01
N VAL A 92 12.28 14.41 -5.30
CA VAL A 92 12.88 13.41 -4.42
C VAL A 92 14.30 13.85 -4.07
N TYR A 93 14.57 13.97 -2.77
CA TYR A 93 15.92 14.20 -2.27
C TYR A 93 16.80 12.97 -2.49
N ARG A 94 17.99 13.15 -3.08
CA ARG A 94 18.95 12.08 -3.40
C ARG A 94 20.32 12.27 -2.75
N GLY A 95 20.43 13.14 -1.75
CA GLY A 95 21.66 13.41 -1.02
C GLY A 95 22.18 14.83 -1.24
N ALA A 96 23.42 15.08 -0.83
CA ALA A 96 24.05 16.39 -0.91
C ALA A 96 25.30 16.37 -1.80
N LYS A 97 25.60 17.50 -2.43
CA LYS A 97 26.88 17.79 -3.07
C LYS A 97 27.33 19.18 -2.65
N ASP A 98 28.52 19.26 -2.04
CA ASP A 98 29.11 20.49 -1.50
C ASP A 98 28.14 21.21 -0.54
N ILE A 99 27.57 22.34 -0.99
CA ILE A 99 26.65 23.17 -0.21
C ILE A 99 25.20 23.02 -0.67
N TRP A 100 24.87 21.97 -1.43
CA TRP A 100 23.55 21.79 -2.04
C TRP A 100 22.96 20.42 -1.74
N GLY A 101 21.68 20.41 -1.40
CA GLY A 101 20.86 19.21 -1.48
C GLY A 101 20.44 18.96 -2.93
N LEU A 102 20.54 17.71 -3.36
CA LEU A 102 20.21 17.26 -4.70
C LEU A 102 18.78 16.74 -4.73
N TYR A 103 17.92 17.42 -5.47
CA TYR A 103 16.52 17.08 -5.64
C TYR A 103 16.26 16.76 -7.10
N PHE A 104 15.69 15.60 -7.36
CA PHE A 104 15.34 15.18 -8.71
C PHE A 104 13.83 15.25 -8.84
N PRO A 105 13.27 15.73 -9.95
CA PRO A 105 11.83 15.65 -10.19
C PRO A 105 11.37 14.23 -9.91
N GLN A 106 10.30 14.11 -9.12
CA GLN A 106 9.65 12.84 -8.93
C GLN A 106 9.13 12.43 -10.30
N GLU A 107 9.78 11.44 -10.91
CA GLU A 107 9.29 10.85 -12.14
C GLU A 107 7.85 10.40 -11.88
N THR A 108 6.90 11.12 -12.48
CA THR A 108 5.61 10.54 -12.80
C THR A 108 5.86 9.64 -13.99
N SER A 109 6.59 8.55 -13.77
CA SER A 109 6.67 7.47 -14.75
C SER A 109 5.25 6.91 -14.86
N GLN A 110 4.42 7.53 -15.68
CA GLN A 110 3.18 6.92 -16.12
C GLN A 110 3.64 5.65 -16.82
N LYS A 111 3.44 4.50 -16.16
CA LYS A 111 3.78 3.20 -16.75
C LYS A 111 3.21 3.18 -18.16
N PRO A 112 4.01 2.78 -19.17
CA PRO A 112 3.55 2.81 -20.55
C PRO A 112 2.22 2.07 -20.66
N ILE A 113 1.28 2.66 -21.39
CA ILE A 113 -0.05 2.09 -21.57
C ILE A 113 0.12 0.70 -22.17
N ARG A 114 -0.27 -0.33 -21.41
CA ARG A 114 -0.21 -1.70 -21.90
C ARG A 114 -1.21 -1.89 -23.03
N PRO A 115 -0.83 -2.55 -24.12
CA PRO A 115 -1.76 -2.85 -25.20
C PRO A 115 -2.91 -3.72 -24.69
N LYS A 116 -4.04 -3.63 -25.37
CA LYS A 116 -5.23 -4.43 -25.04
C LYS A 116 -4.88 -5.90 -25.05
N SER A 117 -5.04 -6.55 -23.89
CA SER A 117 -4.67 -7.96 -23.73
C SER A 117 -5.49 -8.62 -22.62
N LYS A 118 -5.51 -9.96 -22.64
CA LYS A 118 -6.20 -10.76 -21.64
C LYS A 118 -5.30 -11.91 -21.22
N LYS A 119 -5.05 -12.03 -19.91
CA LYS A 119 -4.23 -13.10 -19.32
C LYS A 119 -5.03 -13.80 -18.22
N SER A 120 -4.91 -15.12 -18.15
CA SER A 120 -5.57 -15.92 -17.12
C SER A 120 -4.54 -16.66 -16.29
N PHE A 121 -4.78 -16.75 -14.99
CA PHE A 121 -3.97 -17.47 -14.01
C PHE A 121 -4.86 -18.50 -13.33
N ILE A 122 -4.43 -19.77 -13.33
CA ILE A 122 -5.19 -20.89 -12.80
C ILE A 122 -4.60 -21.32 -11.47
N TYR A 123 -5.41 -21.24 -10.43
CA TYR A 123 -5.18 -21.85 -9.12
C TYR A 123 -5.72 -23.26 -9.16
N LYS A 124 -4.92 -24.20 -8.67
CA LYS A 124 -5.26 -25.62 -8.58
C LYS A 124 -5.54 -25.99 -7.13
N ASN A 125 -6.37 -27.01 -6.91
CA ASN A 125 -6.49 -27.64 -5.61
C ASN A 125 -5.26 -28.54 -5.33
N ILE A 126 -5.23 -29.17 -4.15
CA ILE A 126 -4.15 -30.06 -3.72
C ILE A 126 -3.93 -31.25 -4.66
N ASP A 127 -4.99 -31.72 -5.33
CA ASP A 127 -4.94 -32.81 -6.32
C ASP A 127 -4.48 -32.34 -7.71
N GLY A 128 -4.12 -31.06 -7.86
CA GLY A 128 -3.67 -30.47 -9.11
C GLY A 128 -4.79 -30.15 -10.12
N GLN A 129 -6.06 -30.29 -9.72
CA GLN A 129 -7.22 -29.97 -10.55
C GLN A 129 -7.50 -28.46 -10.55
N PRO A 130 -8.02 -27.89 -11.65
CA PRO A 130 -8.38 -26.47 -11.70
C PRO A 130 -9.46 -26.14 -10.66
N LEU A 131 -9.22 -25.10 -9.86
CA LEU A 131 -10.14 -24.64 -8.82
C LEU A 131 -10.63 -23.21 -9.11
N VAL A 132 -9.69 -22.26 -9.24
CA VAL A 132 -9.99 -20.84 -9.49
C VAL A 132 -9.23 -20.35 -10.71
N LYS A 133 -9.87 -19.47 -11.48
CA LYS A 133 -9.24 -18.70 -12.55
C LYS A 133 -9.35 -17.22 -12.26
N VAL A 134 -8.21 -16.56 -12.18
CA VAL A 134 -8.08 -15.09 -12.14
C VAL A 134 -7.80 -14.62 -13.56
N THR A 135 -8.64 -13.73 -14.06
CA THR A 135 -8.51 -13.16 -15.41
C THR A 135 -8.19 -11.69 -15.31
N ARG A 136 -7.00 -11.30 -15.77
CA ARG A 136 -6.59 -9.92 -15.98
C ARG A 136 -6.96 -9.49 -17.39
N THR A 137 -7.60 -8.34 -17.52
CA THR A 137 -7.86 -7.67 -18.80
C THR A 137 -7.25 -6.28 -18.77
N ASP A 138 -6.29 -6.02 -19.65
CA ASP A 138 -5.76 -4.69 -19.93
C ASP A 138 -6.55 -4.11 -21.11
N ARG A 139 -7.11 -2.90 -20.95
CA ARG A 139 -8.07 -2.32 -21.91
C ARG A 139 -7.43 -1.52 -23.04
N GLY A 140 -6.13 -1.23 -22.96
CA GLY A 140 -5.41 -0.43 -23.95
C GLY A 140 -5.47 1.08 -23.72
N ASP A 141 -6.10 1.53 -22.63
CA ASP A 141 -6.32 2.93 -22.25
C ASP A 141 -5.66 3.26 -20.89
N GLY A 142 -4.79 2.38 -20.39
CA GLY A 142 -4.17 2.45 -19.07
C GLY A 142 -4.98 1.78 -17.96
N ASN A 143 -6.24 1.40 -18.21
CA ASN A 143 -7.07 0.71 -17.24
C ASN A 143 -6.90 -0.82 -17.31
N LYS A 144 -6.93 -1.44 -16.14
CA LYS A 144 -6.91 -2.90 -15.96
C LYS A 144 -8.07 -3.34 -15.08
N SER A 145 -8.61 -4.52 -15.35
CA SER A 145 -9.60 -5.16 -14.49
C SER A 145 -9.23 -6.61 -14.22
N PHE A 146 -9.51 -7.05 -13.00
CA PHE A 146 -9.34 -8.43 -12.57
C PHE A 146 -10.69 -9.04 -12.29
N TYR A 147 -10.84 -10.30 -12.65
CA TYR A 147 -12.08 -11.03 -12.51
C TYR A 147 -11.80 -12.47 -12.10
N GLN A 148 -12.57 -12.98 -11.13
CA GLN A 148 -12.41 -14.32 -10.57
C GLN A 148 -13.58 -15.22 -10.98
N SER A 149 -13.26 -16.46 -11.29
CA SER A 149 -14.22 -17.53 -11.59
C SER A 149 -13.77 -18.83 -10.97
N HIS A 150 -14.70 -19.67 -10.53
CA HIS A 150 -14.41 -21.01 -10.04
C HIS A 150 -14.76 -22.08 -11.07
N TRP A 151 -14.10 -23.22 -11.00
CA TRP A 151 -14.43 -24.40 -11.79
C TRP A 151 -15.57 -25.17 -11.11
N ASN A 152 -16.62 -25.52 -11.86
CA ASN A 152 -17.72 -26.34 -11.33
C ASN A 152 -17.63 -27.83 -11.74
N GLY A 153 -16.47 -28.25 -12.26
CA GLY A 153 -16.26 -29.58 -12.86
C GLY A 153 -16.38 -29.59 -14.39
N THR A 154 -17.11 -28.63 -14.99
CA THR A 154 -17.36 -28.60 -16.45
C THR A 154 -17.01 -27.27 -17.11
N THR A 155 -17.25 -26.15 -16.42
CA THR A 155 -17.09 -24.80 -16.95
C THR A 155 -16.65 -23.82 -15.86
N TRP A 156 -16.16 -22.65 -16.30
CA TRP A 156 -15.78 -21.56 -15.41
C TRP A 156 -17.00 -20.69 -15.07
N VAL A 157 -17.39 -20.68 -13.80
CA VAL A 157 -18.54 -19.93 -13.28
C VAL A 157 -18.08 -18.65 -12.59
N LYS A 158 -18.84 -17.56 -12.76
CA LYS A 158 -18.54 -16.23 -12.21
C LYS A 158 -18.47 -16.22 -10.69
N GLY A 159 -17.42 -15.57 -10.15
CA GLY A 159 -17.26 -15.35 -8.71
C GLY A 159 -16.73 -16.58 -7.96
N LEU A 160 -16.53 -16.41 -6.66
CA LEU A 160 -16.06 -17.44 -5.73
C LEU A 160 -17.09 -17.58 -4.60
N ASN A 161 -17.57 -18.80 -4.35
CA ASN A 161 -18.37 -19.11 -3.16
C ASN A 161 -17.45 -19.42 -1.96
N GLU A 162 -17.99 -19.46 -0.73
CA GLU A 162 -17.18 -19.64 0.48
C GLU A 162 -16.41 -20.96 0.50
N GLN A 163 -17.01 -22.05 0.02
CA GLN A 163 -16.35 -23.35 -0.07
C GLN A 163 -15.10 -23.27 -0.96
N VAL A 164 -15.25 -22.74 -2.18
CA VAL A 164 -14.12 -22.57 -3.10
C VAL A 164 -13.06 -21.67 -2.48
N LYS A 165 -13.45 -20.59 -1.79
CA LYS A 165 -12.47 -19.71 -1.12
C LYS A 165 -11.65 -20.44 -0.07
N SER A 166 -12.25 -21.36 0.69
CA SER A 166 -11.55 -22.15 1.71
C SER A 166 -10.64 -23.24 1.15
N GLU A 167 -10.76 -23.59 -0.13
CA GLU A 167 -9.94 -24.61 -0.79
C GLU A 167 -8.75 -24.02 -1.57
N ILE A 168 -8.62 -22.68 -1.62
CA ILE A 168 -7.55 -22.01 -2.36
C ILE A 168 -6.20 -22.19 -1.66
N HIS A 169 -5.20 -22.55 -2.46
CA HIS A 169 -3.78 -22.55 -2.09
C HIS A 169 -3.04 -21.41 -2.80
N LEU A 170 -1.81 -21.15 -2.39
CA LEU A 170 -0.97 -20.10 -2.98
C LEU A 170 -0.66 -20.36 -4.47
N TYR A 171 -0.59 -19.29 -5.26
CA TYR A 171 -0.41 -19.40 -6.70
C TYR A 171 0.93 -20.06 -7.05
N GLN A 172 0.90 -21.09 -7.89
CA GLN A 172 2.08 -21.87 -8.30
C GLN A 172 2.84 -22.54 -7.13
N ILE A 173 2.24 -22.73 -5.96
CA ILE A 173 2.98 -23.34 -4.84
C ILE A 173 3.51 -24.74 -5.17
N GLN A 174 2.77 -25.51 -5.98
CA GLN A 174 3.17 -26.84 -6.47
C GLN A 174 4.16 -26.81 -7.65
N ASP A 175 4.63 -25.64 -8.10
CA ASP A 175 5.66 -25.54 -9.14
C ASP A 175 6.96 -26.22 -8.65
N PRO A 176 7.66 -27.00 -9.49
CA PRO A 176 8.89 -27.69 -9.08
C PRO A 176 9.96 -26.77 -8.49
N ILE A 177 10.07 -25.51 -8.95
CA ILE A 177 11.04 -24.55 -8.41
C ILE A 177 10.65 -24.16 -6.98
N ASN A 178 9.35 -23.96 -6.72
CA ASN A 178 8.85 -23.64 -5.38
C ASN A 178 9.00 -24.83 -4.44
N GLN A 179 8.66 -26.03 -4.89
CA GLN A 179 8.81 -27.25 -4.09
C GLN A 179 10.28 -27.57 -3.78
N ASP A 180 11.20 -27.41 -4.75
CA ASP A 180 12.65 -27.53 -4.51
C ASP A 180 13.13 -26.50 -3.48
N ALA A 181 12.66 -25.25 -3.57
CA ALA A 181 13.05 -24.21 -2.63
C ALA A 181 12.60 -24.51 -1.20
N ILE A 182 11.35 -24.96 -1.02
CA ILE A 182 10.83 -25.37 0.28
C ILE A 182 11.64 -26.57 0.83
N ALA A 183 11.86 -27.60 0.02
CA ALA A 183 12.56 -28.81 0.45
C ALA A 183 14.04 -28.56 0.80
N THR A 184 14.69 -27.61 0.13
CA THR A 184 16.13 -27.32 0.30
C THR A 184 16.41 -26.07 1.13
N GLY A 185 15.37 -25.42 1.68
CA GLY A 185 15.49 -24.19 2.47
C GLY A 185 15.95 -22.97 1.68
N LYS A 186 15.85 -22.99 0.35
CA LYS A 186 16.13 -21.81 -0.49
C LYS A 186 15.01 -20.77 -0.33
N PRO A 187 15.31 -19.49 -0.56
CA PRO A 187 14.31 -18.43 -0.45
C PRO A 187 13.12 -18.62 -1.40
N ILE A 188 11.90 -18.43 -0.89
CA ILE A 188 10.68 -18.30 -1.70
C ILE A 188 10.09 -16.90 -1.53
N LEU A 189 9.93 -16.18 -2.64
CA LEU A 189 9.43 -14.81 -2.63
C LEU A 189 7.90 -14.78 -2.63
N ILE A 190 7.30 -14.05 -1.70
CA ILE A 190 5.89 -13.68 -1.75
C ILE A 190 5.77 -12.30 -2.39
N VAL A 191 5.18 -12.26 -3.58
CA VAL A 191 4.91 -11.04 -4.35
C VAL A 191 3.40 -10.78 -4.43
N GLU A 192 2.98 -9.58 -4.82
CA GLU A 192 1.55 -9.20 -4.78
C GLU A 192 0.68 -9.73 -5.92
N GLY A 193 1.24 -10.31 -6.98
CA GLY A 193 0.44 -10.67 -8.16
C GLY A 193 1.01 -11.76 -9.05
N GLU A 194 0.11 -12.50 -9.69
CA GLU A 194 0.41 -13.74 -10.42
C GLU A 194 1.36 -13.50 -11.60
N GLY A 195 1.27 -12.33 -12.24
CA GLY A 195 2.18 -11.97 -13.32
C GLY A 195 3.64 -11.80 -12.89
N LYS A 196 3.88 -11.41 -11.63
CA LYS A 196 5.24 -11.28 -11.05
C LYS A 196 5.80 -12.66 -10.69
N VAL A 197 4.94 -13.55 -10.18
CA VAL A 197 5.27 -14.96 -9.94
C VAL A 197 5.75 -15.63 -11.23
N ASP A 198 4.97 -15.53 -12.31
CA ASP A 198 5.37 -16.11 -13.61
C ASP A 198 6.72 -15.58 -14.12
N LEU A 199 7.01 -14.30 -13.87
CA LEU A 199 8.26 -13.68 -14.28
C LEU A 199 9.45 -14.22 -13.47
N LEU A 200 9.31 -14.32 -12.16
CA LEU A 200 10.36 -14.84 -11.26
C LEU A 200 10.63 -16.33 -11.48
N LEU A 201 9.58 -17.14 -11.67
CA LEU A 201 9.74 -18.57 -11.98
C LEU A 201 10.50 -18.79 -13.29
N LYS A 202 10.25 -17.96 -14.32
CA LYS A 202 11.02 -18.00 -15.58
C LYS A 202 12.50 -17.67 -15.39
N MET A 203 12.84 -16.90 -14.37
CA MET A 203 14.22 -16.59 -13.98
C MET A 203 14.83 -17.66 -13.05
N GLY A 204 14.11 -18.74 -12.73
CA GLY A 204 14.54 -19.76 -11.81
C GLY A 204 14.51 -19.33 -10.34
N ILE A 205 13.72 -18.30 -10.01
CA ILE A 205 13.53 -17.79 -8.64
C ILE A 205 12.19 -18.31 -8.13
N ALA A 206 12.21 -19.02 -7.01
CA ALA A 206 10.99 -19.47 -6.34
C ALA A 206 10.15 -18.27 -5.90
N ALA A 207 8.90 -18.24 -6.31
CA ALA A 207 7.97 -17.17 -6.01
C ALA A 207 6.53 -17.65 -5.99
N THR A 208 5.71 -17.01 -5.15
CA THR A 208 4.27 -17.26 -5.04
C THR A 208 3.51 -15.99 -4.67
N CYS A 209 2.18 -16.04 -4.71
CA CYS A 209 1.30 -14.95 -4.27
C CYS A 209 -0.06 -15.48 -3.80
N SER A 210 -0.71 -14.75 -2.89
CA SER A 210 -2.11 -14.98 -2.52
C SER A 210 -3.07 -14.37 -3.55
N ILE A 211 -4.24 -14.98 -3.71
CA ILE A 211 -5.28 -14.44 -4.59
C ILE A 211 -5.86 -13.11 -4.07
N GLY A 212 -6.24 -12.23 -5.00
CA GLY A 212 -7.01 -11.02 -4.69
C GLY A 212 -6.18 -9.76 -4.41
N GLY A 213 -4.85 -9.87 -4.45
CA GLY A 213 -3.91 -8.75 -4.32
C GLY A 213 -3.72 -8.26 -2.88
N ALA A 214 -3.13 -7.08 -2.73
CA ALA A 214 -2.77 -6.49 -1.45
C ALA A 214 -3.95 -6.47 -0.45
N LEU A 215 -3.63 -6.73 0.82
CA LEU A 215 -4.56 -6.71 1.97
C LEU A 215 -5.68 -7.76 1.90
N LYS A 216 -5.51 -8.83 1.11
CA LYS A 216 -6.46 -9.96 1.00
C LYS A 216 -5.91 -11.28 1.53
N TRP A 217 -4.74 -11.27 2.17
CA TRP A 217 -4.08 -12.46 2.73
C TRP A 217 -5.02 -13.28 3.62
N ARG A 218 -5.80 -12.62 4.49
CA ARG A 218 -6.77 -13.27 5.40
C ARG A 218 -8.12 -13.63 4.77
N HIS A 219 -8.39 -13.18 3.54
CA HIS A 219 -9.74 -13.20 2.96
C HIS A 219 -10.04 -14.42 2.09
N TYR A 220 -9.00 -15.08 1.59
CA TYR A 220 -9.09 -16.20 0.67
C TYR A 220 -8.04 -17.22 1.06
N GLY A 221 -8.33 -18.51 0.98
CA GLY A 221 -7.37 -19.61 1.18
C GLY A 221 -6.78 -19.73 2.59
N TYR A 222 -6.75 -18.68 3.41
CA TYR A 222 -6.29 -18.76 4.79
C TYR A 222 -7.19 -19.71 5.61
N PRO A 223 -6.64 -20.66 6.40
CA PRO A 223 -5.23 -20.78 6.80
C PRO A 223 -4.34 -21.68 5.92
N ASN A 224 -4.81 -22.24 4.81
CA ASN A 224 -4.05 -23.18 3.95
C ASN A 224 -2.67 -22.64 3.53
N TYR A 225 -2.55 -21.32 3.43
CA TYR A 225 -1.29 -20.66 3.09
C TYR A 225 -0.17 -20.89 4.11
N LEU A 226 -0.52 -21.18 5.37
CA LEU A 226 0.44 -21.53 6.41
C LEU A 226 1.03 -22.91 6.14
N ASP A 227 0.19 -23.87 5.75
CA ASP A 227 0.60 -25.23 5.41
C ASP A 227 1.42 -25.24 4.11
N ASP A 228 0.99 -24.45 3.11
CA ASP A 228 1.70 -24.26 1.84
C ASP A 228 3.16 -23.82 2.02
N LEU A 229 3.44 -23.06 3.07
CA LEU A 229 4.76 -22.48 3.35
C LEU A 229 5.40 -23.05 4.62
N ALA A 230 4.88 -24.17 5.13
CA ALA A 230 5.43 -24.81 6.33
C ALA A 230 6.90 -25.18 6.11
N GLY A 231 7.79 -24.63 6.96
CA GLY A 231 9.24 -24.84 6.87
C GLY A 231 9.95 -24.06 5.74
N ALA A 232 9.23 -23.25 4.97
CA ALA A 232 9.82 -22.47 3.88
C ALA A 232 10.65 -21.29 4.39
N ASN A 233 11.70 -20.95 3.66
CA ASN A 233 12.46 -19.72 3.87
C ASN A 233 11.75 -18.54 3.16
N VAL A 234 10.76 -17.96 3.84
CA VAL A 234 9.88 -16.93 3.28
C VAL A 234 10.60 -15.59 3.12
N VAL A 235 10.43 -14.96 1.95
CA VAL A 235 10.92 -13.62 1.64
C VAL A 235 9.76 -12.74 1.16
N LEU A 236 9.53 -11.63 1.86
CA LEU A 236 8.46 -10.70 1.55
C LEU A 236 8.95 -9.62 0.57
N CYS A 237 8.27 -9.49 -0.57
CA CYS A 237 8.63 -8.55 -1.63
C CYS A 237 7.47 -7.56 -1.87
N PRO A 238 7.37 -6.49 -1.07
CA PRO A 238 6.32 -5.49 -1.23
C PRO A 238 6.50 -4.66 -2.51
N ASP A 239 5.40 -4.26 -3.14
CA ASP A 239 5.44 -3.13 -4.06
C ASP A 239 5.84 -1.87 -3.29
N ARG A 240 6.53 -0.94 -3.95
CA ARG A 240 6.95 0.34 -3.35
C ARG A 240 5.78 1.30 -3.21
N ASP A 241 4.72 0.90 -2.52
CA ASP A 241 3.62 1.75 -2.11
C ASP A 241 3.07 1.35 -0.73
N LYS A 242 2.22 2.20 -0.16
CA LYS A 242 1.67 1.97 1.18
C LYS A 242 0.81 0.71 1.28
N ALA A 243 0.15 0.30 0.20
CA ALA A 243 -0.70 -0.89 0.22
C ALA A 243 0.16 -2.15 0.22
N GLY A 244 1.21 -2.18 -0.60
CA GLY A 244 2.14 -3.30 -0.69
C GLY A 244 2.94 -3.54 0.58
N LEU A 245 3.45 -2.47 1.19
CA LEU A 245 4.10 -2.55 2.50
C LEU A 245 3.17 -3.13 3.56
N LYS A 246 1.92 -2.62 3.67
CA LYS A 246 0.94 -3.12 4.65
C LYS A 246 0.57 -4.58 4.41
N HIS A 247 0.53 -5.01 3.16
CA HIS A 247 0.25 -6.39 2.81
C HIS A 247 1.36 -7.32 3.31
N CYS A 248 2.63 -6.97 3.06
CA CYS A 248 3.75 -7.75 3.58
C CYS A 248 3.82 -7.73 5.11
N GLU A 249 3.50 -6.61 5.77
CA GLU A 249 3.40 -6.57 7.23
C GLU A 249 2.34 -7.53 7.79
N ASP A 250 1.17 -7.62 7.16
CA ASP A 250 0.13 -8.58 7.57
C ASP A 250 0.63 -10.02 7.45
N ILE A 251 1.35 -10.36 6.37
CA ILE A 251 1.94 -11.69 6.17
C ILE A 251 3.06 -11.95 7.20
N ALA A 252 3.87 -10.94 7.53
CA ALA A 252 4.96 -11.06 8.51
C ALA A 252 4.47 -11.42 9.92
N LEU A 253 3.19 -11.22 10.24
CA LEU A 253 2.60 -11.70 11.49
C LEU A 253 2.59 -13.22 11.59
N ASP A 254 2.43 -13.92 10.47
CA ASP A 254 2.47 -15.39 10.42
C ASP A 254 3.91 -15.91 10.27
N PHE A 255 4.76 -15.15 9.58
CA PHE A 255 6.15 -15.49 9.28
C PHE A 255 7.11 -14.45 9.88
N PRO A 256 7.24 -14.39 11.22
CA PRO A 256 8.06 -13.37 11.88
C PRO A 256 9.56 -13.49 11.57
N ALA A 257 10.01 -14.65 11.11
CA ALA A 257 11.40 -14.89 10.67
C ALA A 257 11.65 -14.52 9.20
N ALA A 258 10.62 -14.09 8.45
CA ALA A 258 10.75 -13.81 7.03
C ALA A 258 11.77 -12.70 6.75
N LYS A 259 12.58 -12.91 5.72
CA LYS A 259 13.43 -11.86 5.15
C LYS A 259 12.61 -10.98 4.22
N TRP A 260 13.21 -9.86 3.79
CA TRP A 260 12.55 -8.87 2.95
C TRP A 260 13.38 -8.59 1.72
N LEU A 261 12.71 -8.32 0.60
CA LEU A 261 13.31 -7.85 -0.63
C LEU A 261 12.66 -6.53 -1.01
N TYR A 262 13.48 -5.47 -0.99
CA TYR A 262 13.08 -4.14 -1.43
C TYR A 262 13.68 -3.88 -2.81
N VAL A 263 12.83 -3.74 -3.82
CA VAL A 263 13.25 -3.43 -5.20
C VAL A 263 14.09 -2.16 -5.23
N LEU A 264 15.17 -2.14 -6.02
CA LEU A 264 16.17 -1.07 -5.99
C LEU A 264 16.66 -0.80 -4.55
N PRO A 265 17.35 -1.76 -3.90
CA PRO A 265 17.58 -1.72 -2.47
C PRO A 265 18.31 -0.46 -1.97
N ASN A 266 19.19 0.14 -2.78
CA ASN A 266 19.90 1.36 -2.36
C ASN A 266 19.17 2.65 -2.73
N SER A 267 17.93 2.56 -3.21
CA SER A 267 17.21 3.74 -3.68
C SER A 267 16.61 4.51 -2.51
N PRO A 268 16.91 5.81 -2.36
CA PRO A 268 16.24 6.68 -1.38
C PRO A 268 14.74 6.84 -1.66
N LEU A 269 14.24 6.35 -2.80
CA LEU A 269 12.81 6.23 -3.09
C LEU A 269 12.02 5.49 -2.01
N TRP A 270 12.65 4.62 -1.22
CA TRP A 270 11.97 3.97 -0.10
C TRP A 270 11.68 4.90 1.08
N GLN A 271 12.37 6.04 1.19
CA GLN A 271 12.10 7.06 2.22
C GLN A 271 10.74 7.75 2.01
N ARG A 272 10.20 7.69 0.78
CA ARG A 272 8.89 8.22 0.44
C ARG A 272 8.16 7.30 -0.52
N VAL A 273 7.27 6.49 0.05
CA VAL A 273 6.43 5.58 -0.73
C VAL A 273 5.11 6.27 -1.15
N PRO A 274 4.70 6.16 -2.43
CA PRO A 274 3.39 6.64 -2.87
C PRO A 274 2.24 5.87 -2.22
N ASP A 275 1.03 6.43 -2.29
CA ASP A 275 -0.18 5.74 -1.83
C ASP A 275 -0.55 4.56 -2.74
N LYS A 276 -0.24 4.66 -4.03
CA LYS A 276 -0.56 3.65 -5.06
C LYS A 276 0.42 3.73 -6.22
N GLY A 277 0.56 2.64 -6.95
CA GLY A 277 1.32 2.61 -8.21
C GLY A 277 2.82 2.70 -7.98
N GLY A 278 3.28 2.09 -6.88
CA GLY A 278 4.68 1.93 -6.60
C GLY A 278 5.43 1.17 -7.69
N LEU A 279 6.76 1.33 -7.67
CA LEU A 279 7.66 0.47 -8.43
C LEU A 279 7.60 -0.94 -7.84
N ASP A 280 7.49 -1.94 -8.70
CA ASP A 280 7.41 -3.35 -8.32
C ASP A 280 8.55 -4.18 -8.91
N ILE A 281 8.67 -5.45 -8.51
CA ILE A 281 9.76 -6.34 -8.95
C ILE A 281 9.77 -6.55 -10.47
N ALA A 282 8.61 -6.49 -11.12
CA ALA A 282 8.55 -6.63 -12.56
C ALA A 282 9.06 -5.37 -13.25
N ASP A 283 8.82 -4.17 -12.70
CA ASP A 283 9.44 -2.95 -13.22
C ASP A 283 10.97 -3.02 -13.06
N TRP A 284 11.47 -3.44 -11.90
CA TRP A 284 12.92 -3.56 -11.67
C TRP A 284 13.61 -4.54 -12.63
N ILE A 285 12.92 -5.64 -12.99
CA ILE A 285 13.42 -6.60 -13.99
C ILE A 285 13.34 -6.03 -15.40
N ASN A 286 12.19 -5.48 -15.81
CA ASN A 286 11.95 -5.13 -17.21
C ASN A 286 12.56 -3.77 -17.60
N ASP A 287 12.58 -2.81 -16.68
CA ASP A 287 12.98 -1.43 -16.95
C ASP A 287 14.45 -1.18 -16.56
N ASP A 288 14.91 -1.74 -15.43
CA ASP A 288 16.30 -1.58 -14.96
C ASP A 288 17.22 -2.77 -15.26
N GLY A 289 16.67 -3.89 -15.75
CA GLY A 289 17.43 -5.08 -16.14
C GLY A 289 17.98 -5.89 -14.97
N ALA A 290 17.30 -5.91 -13.82
CA ALA A 290 17.73 -6.67 -12.65
C ALA A 290 17.91 -8.17 -12.96
N THR A 291 19.09 -8.69 -12.65
CA THR A 291 19.43 -10.10 -12.83
C THR A 291 18.95 -10.95 -11.66
N ARG A 292 19.03 -12.28 -11.82
CA ARG A 292 18.75 -13.21 -10.72
C ARG A 292 19.65 -12.94 -9.51
N GLU A 293 20.92 -12.65 -9.77
CA GLU A 293 21.94 -12.38 -8.77
C GLU A 293 21.64 -11.07 -8.03
N ASP A 294 21.20 -10.02 -8.74
CA ASP A 294 20.79 -8.76 -8.13
C ASP A 294 19.59 -8.94 -7.18
N ILE A 295 18.59 -9.72 -7.60
CA ILE A 295 17.38 -9.99 -6.83
C ILE A 295 17.72 -10.78 -5.57
N LEU A 296 18.46 -11.89 -5.71
CA LEU A 296 18.84 -12.72 -4.56
C LEU A 296 19.80 -11.98 -3.61
N GLY A 297 20.70 -11.16 -4.15
CA GLY A 297 21.61 -10.33 -3.37
C GLY A 297 20.94 -9.16 -2.64
N ALA A 298 19.71 -8.78 -3.03
CA ALA A 298 18.93 -7.74 -2.37
C ALA A 298 18.09 -8.25 -1.18
N ILE A 299 18.05 -9.57 -0.96
CA ILE A 299 17.35 -10.16 0.18
C ILE A 299 18.10 -9.80 1.45
N GLY A 300 17.39 -9.24 2.43
CA GLY A 300 17.97 -8.82 3.69
C GLY A 300 16.94 -8.73 4.80
N ASP A 301 17.34 -8.09 5.89
CA ASP A 301 16.44 -7.83 7.00
C ASP A 301 15.43 -6.74 6.66
N LYS A 302 14.30 -6.75 7.38
CA LYS A 302 13.28 -5.71 7.32
C LYS A 302 13.91 -4.35 7.64
N ARG A 303 13.61 -3.33 6.84
CA ARG A 303 14.05 -1.94 7.10
C ARG A 303 13.23 -1.31 8.22
N GLN A 304 13.87 -1.07 9.36
CA GLN A 304 13.21 -0.45 10.51
C GLN A 304 12.80 1.01 10.23
N GLU A 305 13.53 1.74 9.37
CA GLU A 305 13.15 3.10 8.97
C GLU A 305 11.82 3.16 8.22
N LEU A 306 11.45 2.10 7.50
CA LEU A 306 10.17 2.04 6.77
C LEU A 306 9.00 1.76 7.71
N GLU A 307 9.24 1.08 8.82
CA GLU A 307 8.23 0.87 9.86
C GLU A 307 7.75 2.22 10.43
N LYS A 308 8.64 3.22 10.52
CA LYS A 308 8.30 4.58 11.00
C LYS A 308 7.43 5.35 10.01
N LEU A 309 7.56 5.10 8.71
CA LEU A 309 6.75 5.72 7.65
C LEU A 309 5.32 5.14 7.60
N MET A 310 5.14 3.92 8.11
CA MET A 310 3.85 3.23 8.18
C MET A 310 3.10 3.50 9.49
N LYS A 311 3.83 3.86 10.55
CA LYS A 311 3.23 4.41 11.77
C LYS A 311 2.62 5.76 11.41
N PRO A 312 1.31 5.98 11.61
CA PRO A 312 0.79 7.34 11.54
C PRO A 312 1.61 8.18 12.52
N THR A 313 2.15 9.32 12.06
CA THR A 313 2.72 10.33 12.95
C THR A 313 1.67 10.61 14.02
N LEU A 314 1.91 10.08 15.22
CA LEU A 314 1.15 10.44 16.40
C LEU A 314 1.56 11.88 16.67
N ASP A 315 0.76 12.80 16.16
CA ASP A 315 0.71 14.16 16.66
C ASP A 315 0.26 14.05 18.13
N THR A 316 1.22 14.05 19.04
CA THR A 316 1.02 13.82 20.48
C THR A 316 0.21 14.91 21.17
N ASN A 317 -0.31 15.90 20.42
CA ASN A 317 -1.15 16.98 20.92
C ASN A 317 -2.62 16.92 20.48
N ARG A 318 -3.10 15.81 19.90
CA ARG A 318 -4.55 15.55 19.78
C ARG A 318 -4.98 14.35 20.62
N PRO A 319 -5.96 14.49 21.53
CA PRO A 319 -6.49 13.36 22.26
C PRO A 319 -7.02 12.31 21.27
N SER A 320 -6.64 11.06 21.53
CA SER A 320 -7.00 9.87 20.75
C SER A 320 -8.51 9.69 20.68
N GLN A 321 -9.16 10.23 19.65
CA GLN A 321 -10.47 9.74 19.26
C GLN A 321 -10.24 8.41 18.54
N GLN A 322 -10.51 7.30 19.23
CA GLN A 322 -10.73 6.00 18.59
C GLN A 322 -11.63 6.23 17.37
N ARG A 323 -11.12 5.96 16.17
CA ARG A 323 -11.92 6.08 14.94
C ARG A 323 -13.07 5.07 15.06
N LYS A 324 -14.28 5.58 15.33
CA LYS A 324 -15.50 4.77 15.40
C LYS A 324 -15.67 3.98 14.10
N ALA A 325 -16.09 2.73 14.20
CA ALA A 325 -16.41 1.91 13.04
C ALA A 325 -17.42 2.64 12.15
N LYS A 326 -17.30 2.55 10.81
CA LYS A 326 -18.21 3.24 9.89
C LYS A 326 -19.68 2.91 10.16
N LEU A 327 -19.96 1.66 10.54
CA LEU A 327 -21.31 1.23 10.92
C LEU A 327 -21.79 1.91 12.22
N ALA A 328 -20.91 2.09 13.21
CA ALA A 328 -21.24 2.81 14.45
C ALA A 328 -21.51 4.29 14.19
N VAL A 329 -20.71 4.94 13.33
CA VAL A 329 -20.96 6.33 12.90
C VAL A 329 -22.33 6.43 12.21
N LYS A 330 -22.65 5.50 11.31
CA LYS A 330 -23.95 5.47 10.63
C LYS A 330 -25.11 5.19 11.59
N TYR A 331 -24.93 4.28 12.55
CA TYR A 331 -25.92 4.01 13.58
C TYR A 331 -26.24 5.27 14.40
N GLU A 332 -25.20 5.97 14.89
CA GLU A 332 -25.36 7.22 15.66
C GLU A 332 -26.05 8.32 14.86
N GLN A 333 -25.74 8.44 13.56
CA GLN A 333 -26.41 9.39 12.66
C GLN A 333 -27.91 9.09 12.52
N VAL A 334 -28.28 7.82 12.35
CA VAL A 334 -29.69 7.41 12.22
C VAL A 334 -30.42 7.53 13.56
N GLU A 335 -29.77 7.16 14.67
CA GLU A 335 -30.32 7.30 16.02
C GLU A 335 -30.58 8.78 16.35
N ALA A 336 -29.65 9.69 16.01
CA ALA A 336 -29.85 11.12 16.18
C ALA A 336 -30.99 11.68 15.31
N ALA A 337 -31.15 11.17 14.08
CA ALA A 337 -32.17 11.65 13.14
C ALA A 337 -33.58 11.19 13.51
N ILE A 338 -33.76 9.90 13.78
CA ILE A 338 -35.10 9.29 13.92
C ILE A 338 -35.28 8.44 15.17
N GLY A 339 -34.25 8.29 16.02
CA GLY A 339 -34.27 7.39 17.17
C GLY A 339 -35.37 7.64 18.20
N HIS A 340 -35.86 8.89 18.32
CA HIS A 340 -36.95 9.24 19.22
C HIS A 340 -38.35 8.95 18.63
N ASN A 341 -38.45 8.78 17.31
CA ASN A 341 -39.71 8.62 16.57
C ASN A 341 -39.89 7.23 15.98
N ILE A 342 -38.83 6.43 15.90
CA ILE A 342 -38.89 5.05 15.43
C ILE A 342 -39.29 4.10 16.55
N ARG A 343 -40.29 3.26 16.30
CA ARG A 343 -40.76 2.23 17.24
C ARG A 343 -41.15 0.96 16.51
N LEU A 344 -41.10 -0.17 17.21
CA LEU A 344 -41.65 -1.44 16.74
C LEU A 344 -42.97 -1.72 17.46
N ASN A 345 -44.06 -1.73 16.71
CA ASN A 345 -45.37 -2.13 17.21
C ASN A 345 -45.44 -3.66 17.31
N THR A 346 -45.45 -4.20 18.53
CA THR A 346 -45.40 -5.66 18.73
C THR A 346 -46.69 -6.37 18.33
N LEU A 347 -47.83 -5.66 18.24
CA LEU A 347 -49.10 -6.25 17.83
C LEU A 347 -49.21 -6.33 16.31
N ALA A 348 -48.83 -5.26 15.61
CA ALA A 348 -48.86 -5.19 14.15
C ALA A 348 -47.60 -5.78 13.48
N GLN A 349 -46.55 -6.07 14.26
CA GLN A 349 -45.22 -6.49 13.76
C GLN A 349 -44.67 -5.52 12.70
N ALA A 350 -44.93 -4.22 12.90
CA ALA A 350 -44.62 -3.17 11.94
C ALA A 350 -43.73 -2.10 12.58
N ILE A 351 -42.81 -1.55 11.77
CA ILE A 351 -42.00 -0.40 12.15
C ILE A 351 -42.82 0.86 11.90
N GLU A 352 -42.89 1.72 12.91
CA GLU A 352 -43.60 2.98 12.85
C GLU A 352 -42.63 4.14 13.05
N ILE A 353 -42.86 5.24 12.31
CA ILE A 353 -42.17 6.52 12.50
C ILE A 353 -43.23 7.55 12.85
N ALA A 354 -43.17 8.12 14.05
CA ALA A 354 -44.16 9.09 14.55
C ALA A 354 -45.62 8.57 14.49
N GLY A 355 -45.81 7.27 14.71
CA GLY A 355 -47.13 6.60 14.72
C GLY A 355 -47.62 6.11 13.36
N GLU A 356 -46.89 6.37 12.28
CA GLU A 356 -47.25 5.91 10.93
C GLU A 356 -46.39 4.70 10.52
N PRO A 357 -47.01 3.58 10.07
CA PRO A 357 -46.28 2.41 9.57
C PRO A 357 -45.42 2.75 8.35
N LYS A 358 -44.15 2.32 8.35
CA LYS A 358 -43.23 2.51 7.23
C LYS A 358 -42.37 1.29 6.96
N THR A 359 -42.06 1.06 5.69
CA THR A 359 -41.09 0.04 5.28
C THR A 359 -39.66 0.55 5.43
N ILE A 360 -38.69 -0.37 5.47
CA ILE A 360 -37.26 -0.05 5.56
C ILE A 360 -36.84 0.84 4.39
N ASP A 361 -37.29 0.54 3.17
CA ASP A 361 -36.95 1.30 1.96
C ASP A 361 -37.49 2.74 2.03
N GLN A 362 -38.71 2.92 2.54
CA GLN A 362 -39.30 4.26 2.73
C GLN A 362 -38.51 5.07 3.77
N ILE A 363 -38.07 4.43 4.86
CA ILE A 363 -37.25 5.06 5.90
C ILE A 363 -35.86 5.42 5.35
N GLN A 364 -35.25 4.54 4.54
CA GLN A 364 -33.96 4.79 3.87
C GLN A 364 -34.04 5.99 2.93
N ILE A 365 -35.11 6.11 2.14
CA ILE A 365 -35.34 7.26 1.25
C ILE A 365 -35.54 8.54 2.08
N ASP A 366 -36.33 8.49 3.16
CA ASP A 366 -36.54 9.63 4.06
C ASP A 366 -35.24 10.10 4.73
N LEU A 367 -34.38 9.18 5.14
CA LEU A 367 -33.07 9.46 5.73
C LEU A 367 -32.13 10.17 4.73
N ALA A 368 -32.16 9.76 3.46
CA ALA A 368 -31.39 10.40 2.40
C ALA A 368 -31.91 11.83 2.12
N LEU A 369 -33.23 12.00 1.96
CA LEU A 369 -33.83 13.27 1.56
C LEU A 369 -33.83 14.33 2.67
N LYS A 370 -34.12 13.94 3.92
CA LYS A 370 -34.34 14.89 5.02
C LYS A 370 -33.09 15.13 5.86
N TYR A 371 -32.23 14.12 5.98
CA TYR A 371 -31.07 14.14 6.89
C TYR A 371 -29.73 13.99 6.17
N ASN A 372 -29.73 13.82 4.83
CA ASN A 372 -28.52 13.60 4.02
C ASN A 372 -27.72 12.37 4.50
N ILE A 373 -28.41 11.33 4.96
CA ILE A 373 -27.81 10.07 5.43
C ILE A 373 -28.00 9.01 4.35
N ASP A 374 -26.93 8.71 3.61
CA ASP A 374 -26.91 7.60 2.66
C ASP A 374 -26.61 6.26 3.36
N LEU A 375 -27.42 5.24 3.09
CA LEU A 375 -27.29 3.88 3.63
C LEU A 375 -27.37 2.88 2.48
N SER A 376 -26.47 1.89 2.48
CA SER A 376 -26.66 0.69 1.66
C SER A 376 -27.78 -0.18 2.23
N ASP A 377 -28.48 -0.96 1.42
CA ASP A 377 -29.62 -1.80 1.82
C ASP A 377 -29.31 -2.70 3.05
N ASN A 378 -28.14 -3.36 3.05
CA ASN A 378 -27.70 -4.19 4.18
C ASN A 378 -27.50 -3.39 5.48
N ALA A 379 -27.02 -2.14 5.38
CA ALA A 379 -26.86 -1.27 6.54
C ALA A 379 -28.20 -0.71 7.02
N ALA A 380 -29.10 -0.37 6.08
CA ALA A 380 -30.45 0.09 6.38
C ALA A 380 -31.22 -0.97 7.17
N SER A 381 -31.26 -2.22 6.68
CA SER A 381 -31.94 -3.31 7.39
C SER A 381 -31.39 -3.51 8.80
N LYS A 382 -30.08 -3.55 8.99
CA LYS A 382 -29.47 -3.77 10.31
C LYS A 382 -29.76 -2.64 11.28
N ILE A 383 -29.50 -1.39 10.89
CA ILE A 383 -29.60 -0.22 11.78
C ILE A 383 -31.06 0.05 12.14
N ILE A 384 -31.96 0.07 11.14
CA ILE A 384 -33.37 0.44 11.32
C ILE A 384 -34.09 -0.62 12.17
N LEU A 385 -33.87 -1.92 11.90
CA LEU A 385 -34.44 -2.99 12.73
C LEU A 385 -33.93 -2.92 14.17
N THR A 386 -32.62 -2.74 14.36
CA THR A 386 -32.03 -2.64 15.71
C THR A 386 -32.63 -1.46 16.50
N LEU A 387 -32.82 -0.30 15.86
CA LEU A 387 -33.42 0.88 16.50
C LEU A 387 -34.92 0.69 16.78
N ALA A 388 -35.66 0.09 15.86
CA ALA A 388 -37.08 -0.19 16.05
C ALA A 388 -37.30 -1.19 17.20
N GLU A 389 -36.52 -2.26 17.25
CA GLU A 389 -36.56 -3.26 18.33
C GLU A 389 -36.18 -2.66 19.70
N LYS A 390 -35.17 -1.79 19.73
CA LYS A 390 -34.77 -1.05 20.95
C LYS A 390 -35.94 -0.24 21.52
N ASN A 391 -36.80 0.30 20.66
CA ASN A 391 -37.97 1.09 21.01
C ASN A 391 -39.29 0.33 20.79
N ARG A 392 -39.29 -1.00 21.01
CA ARG A 392 -40.51 -1.80 20.89
C ARG A 392 -41.55 -1.38 21.93
N TYR A 393 -42.82 -1.40 21.53
CA TYR A 393 -43.93 -1.11 22.43
C TYR A 393 -45.14 -2.00 22.10
N SER A 394 -45.98 -2.22 23.11
CA SER A 394 -47.26 -2.91 22.95
C SER A 394 -48.38 -1.90 23.07
N PRO A 395 -49.16 -1.64 22.00
CA PRO A 395 -50.29 -0.72 22.05
C PRO A 395 -51.31 -1.06 23.15
N ALA A 396 -51.54 -2.36 23.39
CA ALA A 396 -52.45 -2.83 24.42
C ALA A 396 -51.93 -2.55 25.84
N ALA A 397 -50.63 -2.72 26.07
CA ALA A 397 -50.02 -2.42 27.36
C ALA A 397 -49.97 -0.91 27.63
N GLU A 398 -49.59 -0.11 26.63
CA GLU A 398 -49.53 1.35 26.77
C GLU A 398 -50.93 1.97 26.94
N TYR A 399 -51.97 1.37 26.36
CA TYR A 399 -53.35 1.78 26.61
C TYR A 399 -53.74 1.51 28.08
N LEU A 400 -53.45 0.33 28.62
CA LEU A 400 -53.76 -0.03 30.00
C LEU A 400 -53.02 0.80 31.06
N GLU A 401 -51.87 1.39 30.70
CA GLU A 401 -51.12 2.31 31.58
C GLU A 401 -51.67 3.76 31.56
N ARG A 402 -52.54 4.09 30.59
CA ARG A 402 -53.12 5.44 30.40
C ARG A 402 -54.56 5.58 30.92
N VAL A 403 -55.22 4.46 31.24
CA VAL A 403 -56.57 4.40 31.86
C VAL A 403 -56.40 4.13 33.34
#